data_AF-A0A8C1LTU2-F1
#
_entry.id   AF-A0A8C1LTU2-F1
#
_cell.length_a   1.000
_cell.length_b   1.000
_cell.length_c   1.000
_cell.angle_alpha   90.00
_cell.angle_beta   90.00
_cell.angle_gamma   90.00
#
_symmetry.space_group_name_H-M   'P 1'
#
loop_
_entity.id
_entity.type
_entity.pdbx_description
1 polymer ?
#
loop_
_entity_poly.entity_id
_entity_poly.type
_entity_poly.pdbx_seq_one_letter_code
_entity_poly.pdbx_strand_id
1 'polypeptide(L)'
;MMTYTDSSWFHAFKYIVILFSSWLFIVRFSTMNLLVFFLVEGDGLRVKQSCTLTSDTVCVPLLGYYCIDLLCNCKRAMKHSSCSPGQYINQTGTEFRDTVCDYCPAGSYSDGTFCKLHTK
;
A
#
# COMPACT_ATOMS: atom_id res chain seq x y z
N MET A 1 35.04 -10.53 -15.09
CA MET A 1 33.95 -11.53 -15.11
C MET A 1 33.28 -11.47 -13.75
N MET A 2 31.99 -11.08 -13.73
CA MET A 2 31.05 -10.97 -12.57
C MET A 2 31.34 -9.85 -11.54
N THR A 3 30.41 -9.01 -11.04
CA THR A 3 29.23 -8.26 -11.55
C THR A 3 28.75 -7.35 -10.39
N TYR A 4 28.51 -6.07 -10.67
CA TYR A 4 27.53 -5.15 -10.04
C TYR A 4 27.55 -4.89 -8.49
N THR A 5 28.34 -3.88 -8.13
CA THR A 5 28.21 -2.84 -7.06
C THR A 5 27.32 -3.06 -5.82
N ASP A 6 28.03 -3.36 -4.73
CA ASP A 6 28.04 -2.74 -3.39
C ASP A 6 27.06 -1.57 -3.10
N SER A 7 26.29 -1.69 -2.00
CA SER A 7 25.60 -0.55 -1.35
C SER A 7 25.54 -0.73 0.17
N SER A 8 26.65 -1.19 0.75
CA SER A 8 26.88 -1.35 2.20
C SER A 8 27.17 -0.01 2.92
N TRP A 9 26.68 1.13 2.40
CA TRP A 9 27.11 2.48 2.81
C TRP A 9 26.07 3.34 3.55
N PHE A 10 24.88 2.81 3.87
CA PHE A 10 23.81 3.59 4.52
C PHE A 10 23.68 3.41 6.05
N HIS A 11 24.58 2.67 6.71
CA HIS A 11 24.51 2.39 8.16
C HIS A 11 25.51 3.15 9.06
N ALA A 12 26.11 4.27 8.61
CA ALA A 12 27.26 4.86 9.35
C ALA A 12 27.28 6.38 9.63
N PHE A 13 26.26 7.19 9.29
CA PHE A 13 26.29 8.62 9.63
C PHE A 13 25.28 9.00 10.72
N LYS A 14 25.69 8.79 11.98
CA LYS A 14 24.89 9.07 13.19
C LYS A 14 24.98 10.51 13.71
N TYR A 15 25.83 11.38 13.14
CA TYR A 15 25.93 12.80 13.53
C TYR A 15 26.39 13.64 12.34
N ILE A 16 25.51 14.49 11.79
CA ILE A 16 25.91 15.62 10.95
C ILE A 16 25.68 16.87 11.80
N VAL A 17 26.78 17.49 12.24
CA VAL A 17 26.79 18.78 12.91
C VAL A 17 26.70 19.85 11.83
N ILE A 18 25.53 20.47 11.66
CA ILE A 18 25.40 21.68 10.82
C ILE A 18 25.57 22.88 11.74
N LEU A 19 26.70 23.57 11.59
CA LEU A 19 27.02 24.80 12.30
C LEU A 19 26.17 25.95 11.75
N PHE A 20 24.99 26.19 12.33
CA PHE A 20 24.36 27.51 12.26
C PHE A 20 24.77 28.27 13.50
N SER A 21 25.49 29.37 13.27
CA SER A 21 25.98 30.28 14.29
C SER A 21 24.90 30.61 15.32
N SER A 22 25.13 30.17 16.55
CA SER A 22 24.56 30.76 17.77
C SER A 22 23.10 30.41 18.12
N TRP A 23 22.72 29.12 18.12
CA TRP A 23 21.92 28.55 19.22
C TRP A 23 21.85 27.02 19.15
N LEU A 24 22.07 26.33 20.27
CA LEU A 24 21.88 24.88 20.44
C LEU A 24 20.37 24.56 20.47
N PHE A 25 19.72 24.52 19.30
CA PHE A 25 18.47 23.80 19.15
C PHE A 25 18.76 22.39 18.65
N ILE A 26 18.59 21.40 19.52
CA ILE A 26 18.50 19.99 19.12
C ILE A 26 17.17 19.84 18.38
N VAL A 27 17.12 20.22 17.11
CA VAL A 27 15.98 19.87 16.25
C VAL A 27 16.15 18.40 15.90
N ARG A 28 15.40 17.55 16.60
CA ARG A 28 15.37 16.10 16.39
C ARG A 28 14.72 15.83 15.02
N PHE A 29 15.49 15.94 13.94
CA PHE A 29 15.04 15.67 12.57
C PHE A 29 14.80 14.16 12.39
N SER A 30 13.58 13.72 12.73
CA SER A 30 13.03 12.40 12.46
C SER A 30 12.48 12.29 11.03
N THR A 31 13.17 12.82 10.02
CA THR A 31 12.61 12.97 8.66
C THR A 31 12.71 11.74 7.77
N MET A 32 13.34 10.65 8.23
CA MET A 32 13.38 9.38 7.51
C MET A 32 12.00 8.71 7.37
N ASN A 33 10.99 9.13 8.13
CA ASN A 33 9.63 8.59 8.02
C ASN A 33 8.81 9.25 6.91
N LEU A 34 9.03 10.54 6.63
CA LEU A 34 8.16 11.28 5.71
C LEU A 34 8.39 10.86 4.24
N LEU A 35 9.65 10.69 3.84
CA LEU A 35 10.01 10.24 2.49
C LEU A 35 9.58 8.78 2.24
N VAL A 36 9.65 7.91 3.25
CA VAL A 36 9.18 6.51 3.14
C VAL A 36 7.66 6.47 2.97
N PHE A 37 6.91 7.33 3.69
CA PHE A 37 5.45 7.33 3.62
C PHE A 37 4.91 7.63 2.22
N PHE A 38 5.48 8.62 1.52
CA PHE A 38 5.04 9.00 0.17
C PHE A 38 5.32 7.93 -0.89
N LEU A 39 6.42 7.20 -0.78
CA LEU A 39 6.74 6.10 -1.71
C LEU A 39 5.78 4.92 -1.53
N VAL A 40 5.44 4.59 -0.28
CA VAL A 40 4.54 3.49 0.07
C VAL A 40 3.11 3.73 -0.46
N GLU A 41 2.59 4.96 -0.37
CA GLU A 41 1.26 5.29 -0.93
C GLU A 41 1.24 5.21 -2.47
N GLY A 42 2.33 5.58 -3.14
CA GLY A 42 2.45 5.47 -4.60
C GLY A 42 2.33 4.03 -5.13
N ASP A 43 2.74 3.06 -4.33
CA ASP A 43 2.66 1.62 -4.65
C ASP A 43 1.32 0.96 -4.22
N GLY A 44 0.36 1.77 -3.75
CA GLY A 44 -0.94 1.27 -3.28
C GLY A 44 -0.90 0.65 -1.88
N LEU A 45 0.13 0.95 -1.09
CA LEU A 45 0.39 0.33 0.20
C LEU A 45 0.25 1.34 1.35
N ARG A 46 0.22 0.80 2.57
CA ARG A 46 0.32 1.53 3.83
C ARG A 46 1.24 0.82 4.80
N VAL A 47 1.89 1.58 5.67
CA VAL A 47 2.75 1.03 6.72
C VAL A 47 1.86 0.43 7.82
N LYS A 48 1.98 -0.88 8.04
CA LYS A 48 1.38 -1.57 9.19
C LYS A 48 2.29 -1.47 10.42
N GLN A 49 3.59 -1.61 10.20
CA GLN A 49 4.59 -1.52 11.26
C GLN A 49 5.81 -0.76 10.74
N SER A 50 6.19 0.30 11.44
CA SER A 50 7.41 1.06 11.17
C SER A 50 8.65 0.23 11.47
N CYS A 51 9.74 0.51 10.76
CA CYS A 51 11.03 -0.13 11.05
C CYS A 51 11.50 0.15 12.48
N THR A 52 12.24 -0.83 13.02
CA THR A 52 12.97 -0.71 14.28
C THR A 52 14.45 -1.02 14.04
N LEU A 53 15.29 -0.95 15.08
CA LEU A 53 16.73 -1.26 14.95
C LEU A 53 17.03 -2.69 14.49
N THR A 54 16.05 -3.60 14.62
CA THR A 54 16.21 -5.03 14.35
C THR A 54 15.15 -5.59 13.42
N SER A 55 14.21 -4.77 12.94
CA SER A 55 13.11 -5.22 12.09
C SER A 55 12.82 -4.22 10.98
N ASP A 56 12.58 -4.74 9.79
CA ASP A 56 12.18 -3.93 8.64
C ASP A 56 10.74 -3.41 8.77
N THR A 57 10.41 -2.44 7.92
CA THR A 57 9.05 -1.92 7.78
C THR A 57 8.14 -2.99 7.18
N VAL A 58 6.96 -3.20 7.78
CA VAL A 58 5.94 -4.09 7.22
C VAL A 58 4.87 -3.25 6.53
N CYS A 59 4.72 -3.47 5.23
CA CYS A 59 3.70 -2.83 4.40
C CYS A 59 2.54 -3.78 4.11
N VAL A 60 1.34 -3.22 4.06
CA VAL A 60 0.10 -3.90 3.66
C VAL A 60 -0.64 -3.08 2.62
N PRO A 61 -1.55 -3.66 1.83
CA PRO A 61 -2.38 -2.90 0.89
C PRO A 61 -3.18 -1.78 1.56
N LEU A 62 -3.41 -0.70 0.80
CA LEU A 62 -4.39 0.32 1.13
C LEU A 62 -5.81 -0.27 1.13
N LEU A 63 -6.72 0.43 1.79
CA LEU A 63 -8.14 0.07 1.78
C LEU A 63 -8.69 0.12 0.36
N GLY A 64 -9.34 -0.98 -0.07
CA GLY A 64 -9.81 -1.14 -1.44
C GLY A 64 -8.73 -1.51 -2.43
N TYR A 65 -7.57 -2.02 -1.97
CA TYR A 65 -6.49 -2.55 -2.80
C TYR A 65 -6.21 -4.01 -2.42
N TYR A 66 -5.67 -4.77 -3.37
CA TYR A 66 -5.18 -6.13 -3.16
C TYR A 66 -3.73 -6.25 -3.63
N CYS A 67 -2.99 -7.13 -2.96
CA CYS A 67 -1.59 -7.36 -3.25
C CYS A 67 -1.41 -8.16 -4.55
N ILE A 68 -0.46 -7.72 -5.38
CA ILE A 68 -0.08 -8.43 -6.62
C ILE A 68 1.34 -9.00 -6.58
N ASP A 69 2.15 -8.60 -5.61
CA ASP A 69 3.51 -9.11 -5.39
C ASP A 69 3.67 -9.62 -3.95
N LEU A 70 3.66 -10.94 -3.79
CA LEU A 70 3.47 -11.67 -2.53
C LEU A 70 4.75 -12.29 -1.95
N LEU A 71 5.95 -11.93 -2.43
CA LEU A 71 7.19 -12.64 -2.07
C LEU A 71 7.44 -12.81 -0.55
N CYS A 72 7.59 -11.69 0.16
CA CYS A 72 7.90 -11.67 1.60
C CYS A 72 6.99 -10.67 2.35
N ASN A 73 6.68 -9.57 1.68
CA ASN A 73 5.79 -8.51 2.08
C ASN A 73 5.10 -8.00 0.82
N CYS A 74 3.93 -7.37 0.96
CA CYS A 74 3.28 -6.79 -0.20
C CYS A 74 4.10 -5.62 -0.73
N LYS A 75 4.74 -5.77 -1.90
CA LYS A 75 5.58 -4.73 -2.51
C LYS A 75 4.81 -3.78 -3.42
N ARG A 76 3.69 -4.25 -3.95
CA ARG A 76 2.81 -3.46 -4.80
C ARG A 76 1.39 -3.98 -4.68
N ALA A 77 0.45 -3.05 -4.62
CA ALA A 77 -0.97 -3.36 -4.60
C ALA A 77 -1.71 -2.65 -5.72
N MET A 78 -2.81 -3.25 -6.16
CA MET A 78 -3.70 -2.71 -7.18
C MET A 78 -5.06 -2.46 -6.56
N LYS A 79 -5.75 -1.40 -7.01
CA LYS A 79 -7.11 -1.11 -6.56
C LYS A 79 -8.04 -2.26 -6.94
N HIS A 80 -8.99 -2.58 -6.07
CA HIS A 80 -10.05 -3.54 -6.35
C HIS A 80 -10.87 -3.10 -7.57
N SER A 81 -11.23 -4.08 -8.40
CA SER A 81 -12.13 -3.89 -9.53
C SER A 81 -13.50 -3.41 -9.05
N SER A 82 -14.05 -2.44 -9.78
CA SER A 82 -15.41 -1.94 -9.57
C SER A 82 -16.36 -2.68 -10.51
N CYS A 83 -17.49 -3.15 -10.00
CA CYS A 83 -18.48 -3.85 -10.80
C CYS A 83 -19.21 -2.88 -11.74
N SER A 84 -19.47 -3.34 -12.98
CA SER A 84 -20.20 -2.54 -13.96
C SER A 84 -21.71 -2.51 -13.65
N PRO A 85 -22.46 -1.54 -14.16
CA PRO A 85 -23.92 -1.54 -14.06
C PRO A 85 -24.51 -2.87 -14.55
N GLY A 86 -25.42 -3.45 -13.76
CA GLY A 86 -26.00 -4.78 -14.03
C GLY A 86 -25.19 -5.96 -13.48
N GLN A 87 -24.01 -5.72 -12.92
CA GLN A 87 -23.24 -6.71 -12.16
C GLN A 87 -23.35 -6.48 -10.66
N TYR A 88 -23.24 -7.54 -9.88
CA TYR A 88 -23.18 -7.50 -8.42
C TYR A 88 -21.84 -8.04 -7.91
N ILE A 89 -21.50 -7.72 -6.67
CA ILE A 89 -20.30 -8.24 -6.02
C ILE A 89 -20.59 -9.68 -5.60
N ASN A 90 -20.02 -10.65 -6.32
CA ASN A 90 -20.14 -12.06 -5.98
C ASN A 90 -19.12 -12.43 -4.89
N GLN A 91 -17.91 -11.91 -4.99
CA GLN A 91 -16.89 -12.05 -3.95
C GLN A 91 -16.27 -10.69 -3.63
N THR A 92 -16.35 -10.29 -2.37
CA THR A 92 -15.71 -9.08 -1.88
C THR A 92 -14.19 -9.23 -1.96
N GLY A 93 -13.51 -8.21 -2.49
CA GLY A 93 -12.05 -8.17 -2.51
C GLY A 93 -11.45 -8.22 -1.10
N THR A 94 -10.27 -8.82 -1.00
CA THR A 94 -9.47 -8.91 0.22
C THR A 94 -8.09 -8.29 -0.01
N GLU A 95 -7.25 -8.23 1.02
CA GLU A 95 -5.86 -7.77 0.88
C GLU A 95 -5.04 -8.61 -0.12
N PHE A 96 -5.50 -9.80 -0.50
CA PHE A 96 -4.78 -10.73 -1.39
C PHE A 96 -5.54 -11.10 -2.65
N ARG A 97 -6.81 -10.70 -2.76
CA ARG A 97 -7.67 -11.08 -3.89
C ARG A 97 -8.50 -9.90 -4.33
N ASP A 98 -8.68 -9.79 -5.64
CA ASP A 98 -9.55 -8.79 -6.22
C ASP A 98 -11.03 -9.08 -5.94
N THR A 99 -11.87 -8.05 -6.10
CA THR A 99 -13.32 -8.18 -6.12
C THR A 99 -13.75 -8.94 -7.38
N VAL A 100 -14.61 -9.95 -7.20
CA VAL A 100 -15.19 -10.70 -8.31
C VAL A 100 -16.62 -10.26 -8.53
N CYS A 101 -16.90 -9.79 -9.74
CA CYS A 101 -18.22 -9.34 -10.16
C CYS A 101 -18.91 -10.42 -11.00
N ASP A 102 -20.22 -10.54 -10.85
CA ASP A 102 -21.03 -11.44 -11.66
C ASP A 102 -22.30 -10.74 -12.14
N TYR A 103 -22.94 -11.26 -13.19
CA TYR A 103 -24.12 -10.66 -13.79
C TYR A 103 -25.38 -11.01 -13.01
N CYS A 104 -26.25 -10.02 -12.85
CA CYS A 104 -27.57 -10.26 -12.31
C CYS A 104 -28.43 -11.11 -13.27
N PRO A 105 -29.28 -12.01 -12.76
CA PRO A 105 -30.18 -12.80 -13.59
C PRO A 105 -31.17 -11.92 -14.37
N ALA A 106 -31.63 -12.42 -15.51
CA ALA A 106 -32.59 -11.69 -16.34
C ALA A 106 -33.85 -11.29 -15.55
N GLY A 107 -34.29 -10.03 -15.70
CA GLY A 107 -35.41 -9.48 -14.93
C GLY A 107 -35.03 -8.88 -13.57
N SER A 108 -33.73 -8.76 -13.28
CA SER A 108 -33.22 -8.06 -12.10
C SER A 108 -32.22 -6.97 -12.48
N TYR A 109 -32.06 -5.97 -11.61
CA TYR A 109 -31.07 -4.90 -11.75
C TYR A 109 -30.10 -4.94 -10.57
N SER A 110 -28.87 -4.47 -10.76
CA SER A 110 -27.91 -4.30 -9.67
C SER A 110 -28.07 -2.91 -9.04
N ASP A 111 -28.08 -2.83 -7.71
CA ASP A 111 -27.94 -1.55 -6.99
C ASP A 111 -26.48 -1.12 -6.80
N GLY A 112 -25.53 -1.91 -7.31
CA GLY A 112 -24.09 -1.75 -7.11
C GLY A 112 -23.51 -2.79 -6.14
N THR A 113 -24.32 -3.28 -5.19
CA THR A 113 -23.89 -4.33 -4.25
C THR A 113 -24.61 -5.66 -4.49
N PHE A 114 -25.93 -5.60 -4.69
CA PHE A 114 -26.80 -6.78 -4.81
C PHE A 114 -27.75 -6.67 -6.00
N CYS A 115 -28.17 -7.83 -6.52
CA CYS A 115 -29.25 -7.91 -7.50
C CYS A 115 -30.61 -7.75 -6.82
N LYS A 116 -31.43 -6.87 -7.36
CA LYS A 116 -32.81 -6.63 -6.96
C LYS A 116 -33.74 -6.97 -8.12
N LEU A 117 -34.80 -7.72 -7.83
CA LEU A 117 -35.80 -8.06 -8.84
C LEU A 117 -36.56 -6.80 -9.26
N HIS A 118 -36.89 -6.68 -10.54
CA HIS A 118 -37.87 -5.69 -10.98
C HIS A 118 -39.23 -6.04 -10.38
N THR A 119 -39.72 -5.22 -9.47
CA THR A 119 -41.13 -5.26 -9.06
C THR A 119 -41.93 -4.51 -10.11
N LYS A 120 -42.94 -5.19 -10.67
CA LYS A 120 -43.80 -4.70 -11.74
C LYS A 120 -44.91 -3.81 -11.18
#